data_AF-A0A437Q7L6-F1
#
_entry.id   AF-A0A437Q7L6-F1
#
_cell.length_a   1.000
_cell.length_b   1.000
_cell.length_c   1.000
_cell.angle_alpha   90.00
_cell.angle_beta   90.00
_cell.angle_gamma   90.00
#
_symmetry.space_group_name_H-M   'P 1'
#
loop_
_entity.id
_entity.type
_entity.pdbx_description
1 polymer ?
#
loop_
_entity_poly.entity_id
_entity_poly.type
_entity_poly.pdbx_seq_one_letter_code
_entity_poly.pdbx_strand_id
1 'polypeptide(L)'
;MQLSIVELNQLEQCVRQGALPDTPSVLYQYLAAIEQSTQCCCRNEQRCVQLRSYRTLLDTICDSCVAHQWRQLCLDNIYRPLNALVMLNCSQHQRQQLLRMKREVYTLGQYFLATGHEFATDQPAASMQQWQRS
;
A
#
# COMPACT_ATOMS: atom_id res chain seq x y z
N MET A 1 -7.71 19.06 9.87
CA MET A 1 -9.13 18.77 9.54
C MET A 1 -9.28 17.25 9.58
N GLN A 2 -10.19 16.72 10.39
CA GLN A 2 -10.53 15.29 10.35
C GLN A 2 -11.40 15.04 9.12
N LEU A 3 -10.98 14.13 8.24
CA LEU A 3 -11.78 13.69 7.10
C LEU A 3 -12.96 12.84 7.60
N SER A 4 -14.13 13.04 7.00
CA SER A 4 -15.31 12.23 7.29
C SER A 4 -15.15 10.79 6.76
N ILE A 5 -15.93 9.86 7.32
CA ILE A 5 -15.97 8.46 6.86
C ILE A 5 -16.33 8.36 5.36
N VAL A 6 -17.17 9.28 4.88
CA VAL A 6 -17.59 9.34 3.48
C VAL A 6 -16.41 9.72 2.57
N GLU A 7 -15.64 10.74 2.94
CA GLU A 7 -14.45 11.17 2.19
C GLU A 7 -13.37 10.08 2.16
N LEU A 8 -13.16 9.36 3.28
CA LEU A 8 -12.21 8.24 3.32
C LEU A 8 -12.62 7.11 2.36
N ASN A 9 -13.91 6.77 2.30
CA ASN A 9 -14.40 5.74 1.38
C ASN A 9 -14.30 6.18 -0.09
N GLN A 10 -14.53 7.46 -0.39
CA GLN A 10 -14.34 8.00 -1.73
C GLN A 10 -12.87 7.92 -2.17
N LEU A 11 -11.95 8.34 -1.29
CA LEU A 11 -10.51 8.21 -1.54
C LEU A 11 -10.09 6.76 -1.77
N GLU A 12 -10.61 5.82 -0.97
CA GLU A 12 -10.35 4.39 -1.14
C GLU A 12 -10.82 3.89 -2.51
N GLN A 13 -12.03 4.28 -2.94
CA GLN A 13 -12.56 3.90 -4.25
C GLN A 13 -11.72 4.47 -5.39
N CYS A 14 -11.29 5.74 -5.29
CA CYS A 14 -10.41 6.35 -6.28
C CYS A 14 -9.07 5.61 -6.38
N VAL A 15 -8.48 5.24 -5.23
CA VAL A 15 -7.24 4.44 -5.21
C VAL A 15 -7.46 3.08 -5.87
N ARG A 16 -8.54 2.39 -5.51
CA ARG A 16 -8.87 1.05 -6.01
C ARG A 16 -9.06 1.01 -7.52
N GLN A 17 -9.73 2.01 -8.08
CA GLN A 17 -10.00 2.08 -9.51
C GLN A 17 -8.83 2.66 -10.32
N GLY A 18 -7.83 3.26 -9.64
CA GLY A 18 -6.79 4.03 -10.31
C GLY A 18 -7.35 5.16 -11.16
N ALA A 19 -8.43 5.80 -10.72
CA ALA A 19 -9.23 6.73 -11.51
C ALA A 19 -8.48 8.02 -11.93
N LEU A 20 -7.40 8.36 -11.22
CA LEU A 20 -6.61 9.57 -11.45
C LEU A 20 -5.11 9.22 -11.46
N PRO A 21 -4.62 8.47 -12.47
CA PRO A 21 -3.25 7.99 -12.51
C PRO A 21 -2.23 9.14 -12.57
N ASP A 22 -2.60 10.27 -13.18
CA ASP A 22 -1.77 11.48 -13.28
C ASP A 22 -1.73 12.29 -11.98
N THR A 23 -2.56 11.92 -10.98
CA THR A 23 -2.66 12.64 -9.71
C THR A 23 -2.24 11.74 -8.54
N PRO A 24 -0.92 11.54 -8.33
CA PRO A 24 -0.39 10.74 -7.23
C PRO A 24 -0.83 11.26 -5.85
N SER A 25 -1.22 12.54 -5.78
CA SER A 25 -1.77 13.20 -4.60
C SER A 25 -2.96 12.47 -3.98
N VAL A 26 -3.80 11.79 -4.77
CA VAL A 26 -4.97 11.06 -4.25
C VAL A 26 -4.55 9.89 -3.36
N LEU A 27 -3.52 9.15 -3.77
CA LEU A 27 -2.98 8.07 -2.96
C LEU A 27 -2.39 8.61 -1.66
N TYR A 28 -1.61 9.70 -1.73
CA TYR A 28 -1.02 10.31 -0.53
C TYR A 28 -2.08 10.87 0.42
N GLN A 29 -3.15 11.47 -0.11
CA GLN A 29 -4.30 11.92 0.69
C GLN A 29 -4.99 10.75 1.37
N TYR A 30 -5.22 9.64 0.67
CA TYR A 30 -5.78 8.43 1.26
C TYR A 30 -4.91 7.90 2.41
N LEU A 31 -3.60 7.77 2.19
CA LEU A 31 -2.67 7.27 3.21
C LEU A 31 -2.58 8.20 4.42
N ALA A 32 -2.52 9.52 4.19
CA ALA A 32 -2.55 10.51 5.25
C ALA A 32 -3.87 10.48 6.04
N ALA A 33 -5.00 10.26 5.37
CA ALA A 33 -6.32 10.13 6.00
C ALA A 33 -6.39 8.88 6.89
N ILE A 34 -5.83 7.76 6.41
CA ILE A 34 -5.69 6.53 7.20
C ILE A 34 -4.84 6.80 8.44
N GLU A 35 -3.64 7.38 8.29
CA GLU A 35 -2.77 7.71 9.41
C GLU A 35 -3.47 8.60 10.44
N GLN A 36 -4.14 9.67 10.00
CA GLN A 36 -4.89 10.58 10.87
C GLN A 36 -6.06 9.90 11.58
N SER A 37 -6.87 9.12 10.85
CA SER A 37 -8.02 8.42 11.45
C SER A 37 -7.61 7.44 12.55
N THR A 38 -6.44 6.82 12.41
CA THR A 38 -5.93 5.86 13.40
C THR A 38 -5.42 6.49 14.70
N GLN A 39 -5.12 7.79 14.74
CA GLN A 39 -4.53 8.44 15.92
C GLN A 39 -5.42 8.41 17.16
N CYS A 40 -6.74 8.44 16.98
CA CYS A 40 -7.72 8.46 18.08
C CYS A 40 -8.35 7.08 18.35
N CYS A 41 -8.02 6.06 17.56
CA CYS A 41 -8.62 4.74 17.62
C CYS A 41 -7.90 3.80 18.59
N CYS A 42 -8.59 2.77 19.07
CA CYS A 42 -7.94 1.71 19.84
C CYS A 42 -7.05 0.83 18.93
N ARG A 43 -6.08 0.13 19.51
CA ARG A 43 -5.08 -0.67 18.76
C ARG A 43 -5.71 -1.66 17.77
N ASN A 44 -6.85 -2.26 18.10
CA ASN A 44 -7.55 -3.19 17.22
C ASN A 44 -8.17 -2.50 16.00
N GLU A 45 -8.79 -1.34 16.19
CA GLU A 45 -9.32 -0.53 15.10
C GLU A 45 -8.21 -0.03 14.18
N GLN A 46 -7.10 0.48 14.76
CA GLN A 46 -5.92 0.87 13.99
C GLN A 46 -5.45 -0.28 13.12
N ARG A 47 -5.36 -1.49 13.68
CA ARG A 47 -4.99 -2.70 12.93
C ARG A 47 -5.98 -2.98 11.79
N CYS A 48 -7.28 -2.93 12.05
CA CYS A 48 -8.30 -3.18 11.04
C CYS A 48 -8.20 -2.21 9.86
N VAL A 49 -7.99 -0.92 10.16
CA VAL A 49 -7.81 0.12 9.13
C VAL A 49 -6.52 -0.14 8.33
N GLN A 50 -5.40 -0.47 8.98
CA GLN A 50 -4.14 -0.77 8.28
C GLN A 50 -4.19 -2.06 7.44
N LEU A 51 -4.97 -3.06 7.87
CA LEU A 51 -5.24 -4.26 7.07
C LEU A 51 -6.10 -3.95 5.85
N ARG A 52 -7.08 -3.06 6.00
CA ARG A 52 -7.94 -2.62 4.90
C ARG A 52 -7.12 -1.85 3.87
N SER A 53 -6.31 -0.89 4.29
CA SER A 53 -5.44 -0.12 3.38
C SER A 53 -4.42 -0.99 2.67
N TYR A 54 -3.80 -1.95 3.36
CA TYR A 54 -2.95 -2.97 2.71
C TYR A 54 -3.69 -3.70 1.58
N ARG A 55 -4.90 -4.20 1.85
CA ARG A 55 -5.71 -4.93 0.87
C ARG A 55 -6.09 -4.05 -0.32
N THR A 56 -6.53 -2.81 -0.08
CA THR A 56 -6.84 -1.86 -1.15
C THR A 56 -5.65 -1.67 -2.09
N LEU A 57 -4.45 -1.44 -1.54
CA LEU A 57 -3.25 -1.28 -2.37
C LEU A 57 -2.90 -2.56 -3.11
N LEU A 58 -2.96 -3.71 -2.44
CA LEU A 58 -2.67 -5.00 -3.04
C LEU A 58 -3.62 -5.33 -4.20
N ASP A 59 -4.93 -5.17 -3.99
CA ASP A 59 -5.96 -5.38 -5.02
C ASP A 59 -5.71 -4.47 -6.23
N THR A 60 -5.32 -3.21 -5.97
CA THR A 60 -5.00 -2.23 -7.02
C THR A 60 -3.76 -2.63 -7.81
N ILE A 61 -2.69 -3.09 -7.13
CA ILE A 61 -1.44 -3.55 -7.75
C ILE A 61 -1.71 -4.77 -8.66
N CYS A 62 -2.58 -5.67 -8.23
CA CYS A 62 -2.92 -6.89 -8.95
C CYS A 62 -3.93 -6.67 -10.09
N ASP A 63 -4.59 -5.52 -10.16
CA ASP A 63 -5.59 -5.22 -11.20
C ASP A 63 -4.92 -4.79 -12.52
N SER A 64 -4.95 -5.67 -13.52
CA SER A 64 -4.39 -5.40 -14.85
C SER A 64 -5.10 -4.29 -15.61
N CYS A 65 -6.33 -3.92 -15.24
CA CYS A 65 -7.07 -2.81 -15.83
C CYS A 65 -6.59 -1.45 -15.32
N VAL A 66 -5.84 -1.42 -14.21
CA VAL A 66 -5.27 -0.20 -13.65
C VAL A 66 -3.96 0.15 -14.34
N ALA A 67 -3.77 1.45 -14.62
CA ALA A 67 -2.56 1.96 -15.27
C ALA A 67 -1.28 1.51 -14.55
N HIS A 68 -0.27 1.09 -15.32
CA HIS A 68 0.97 0.53 -14.77
C HIS A 68 1.66 1.46 -13.76
N GLN A 69 1.75 2.75 -14.09
CA GLN A 69 2.36 3.78 -13.23
C GLN A 69 1.63 3.88 -11.88
N TRP A 70 0.31 3.77 -11.87
CA TRP A 70 -0.48 3.77 -10.64
C TRP A 70 -0.24 2.53 -9.79
N ARG A 71 -0.13 1.36 -10.44
CA ARG A 71 0.23 0.10 -9.76
C ARG A 71 1.63 0.18 -9.14
N GLN A 72 2.61 0.72 -9.87
CA GLN A 72 3.95 0.96 -9.33
C GLN A 72 3.91 1.92 -8.14
N LEU A 73 3.17 3.02 -8.25
CA LEU A 73 3.02 3.98 -7.15
C LEU A 73 2.38 3.35 -5.89
N CYS A 74 1.36 2.49 -6.07
CA CYS A 74 0.75 1.74 -4.98
C CYS A 74 1.72 0.73 -4.36
N LEU A 75 2.49 0.03 -5.19
CA LEU A 75 3.55 -0.89 -4.75
C LEU A 75 4.62 -0.16 -3.95
N ASP A 76 5.05 1.01 -4.41
CA ASP A 76 6.02 1.84 -3.71
C ASP A 76 5.50 2.32 -2.36
N ASN A 77 4.18 2.41 -2.14
CA ASN A 77 3.61 2.89 -0.87
C ASN A 77 3.04 1.78 0.04
N ILE A 78 2.99 0.52 -0.41
CA ILE A 78 2.40 -0.60 0.35
C ILE A 78 3.16 -0.92 1.64
N TYR A 79 4.41 -0.48 1.77
CA TYR A 79 5.18 -0.65 2.99
C TYR A 79 4.62 0.15 4.17
N ARG A 80 3.91 1.26 3.91
CA ARG A 80 3.37 2.13 4.98
C ARG A 80 2.40 1.36 5.88
N PRO A 81 1.32 0.72 5.37
CA PRO A 81 0.44 -0.07 6.21
C PRO A 81 1.14 -1.30 6.81
N LEU A 82 2.10 -1.91 6.10
CA LEU A 82 2.88 -3.03 6.64
C LEU A 82 3.71 -2.62 7.87
N ASN A 83 4.38 -1.47 7.82
CA ASN A 83 5.16 -0.94 8.93
C ASN A 83 4.27 -0.56 10.12
N ALA A 84 3.11 0.05 9.86
CA ALA A 84 2.13 0.29 10.91
C ALA A 84 1.68 -1.03 11.59
N LEU A 85 1.44 -2.09 10.81
CA LEU A 85 1.07 -3.40 11.34
C LEU A 85 2.17 -4.07 12.18
N VAL A 86 3.46 -3.83 11.89
CA VAL A 86 4.59 -4.30 12.73
C VAL A 86 4.40 -3.82 14.17
N MET A 87 4.10 -2.53 14.34
CA MET A 87 3.94 -1.89 15.65
C MET A 87 2.68 -2.33 16.39
N LEU A 88 1.66 -2.77 15.66
CA LEU A 88 0.35 -3.15 16.21
C LEU A 88 0.24 -4.66 16.53
N ASN A 89 1.12 -5.50 15.97
CA ASN A 89 1.12 -6.95 16.15
C ASN A 89 1.56 -7.36 17.57
N CYS A 90 0.63 -7.86 18.36
CA CYS A 90 0.89 -8.32 19.73
C CYS A 90 0.99 -9.85 19.82
N SER A 91 0.27 -10.60 18.97
CA SER A 91 0.24 -12.08 19.01
C SER A 91 1.11 -12.75 17.95
N GLN A 92 1.50 -14.00 18.20
CA GLN A 92 2.27 -14.80 17.24
C GLN A 92 1.51 -15.00 15.91
N HIS A 93 0.20 -15.25 15.99
CA HIS A 93 -0.65 -15.38 14.79
C HIS A 93 -0.64 -14.10 13.94
N GLN A 94 -0.72 -12.94 14.58
CA GLN A 94 -0.66 -11.64 13.91
C GLN A 94 0.70 -11.41 13.23
N ARG A 95 1.79 -11.81 13.88
CA ARG A 95 3.15 -11.74 13.30
C ARG A 95 3.30 -12.68 12.11
N GLN A 96 2.79 -13.91 12.18
CA GLN A 96 2.79 -14.84 11.05
C GLN A 96 1.99 -14.33 9.86
N GLN A 97 0.83 -13.69 10.12
CA GLN A 97 0.03 -13.04 9.08
C GLN A 97 0.83 -11.94 8.37
N LEU A 98 1.53 -11.08 9.12
CA LEU A 98 2.38 -10.04 8.55
C LEU A 98 3.53 -10.61 7.70
N LEU A 99 4.17 -11.70 8.14
CA LEU A 99 5.22 -12.36 7.37
C LEU A 99 4.71 -12.96 6.06
N ARG A 100 3.44 -13.41 6.01
CA ARG A 100 2.80 -13.82 4.75
C ARG A 100 2.60 -12.63 3.82
N MET A 101 2.07 -11.53 4.33
CA MET A 101 1.85 -10.30 3.54
C MET A 101 3.16 -9.72 2.99
N LYS A 102 4.23 -9.66 3.81
CA LYS A 102 5.55 -9.20 3.36
C LYS A 102 6.09 -10.06 2.21
N ARG A 103 5.90 -11.39 2.28
CA ARG A 103 6.32 -12.31 1.20
C ARG A 103 5.52 -12.10 -0.08
N GLU A 104 4.21 -11.90 0.04
CA GLU A 104 3.33 -11.62 -1.10
C GLU A 104 3.76 -10.36 -1.85
N VAL A 105 3.97 -9.26 -1.13
CA VAL A 105 4.48 -8.00 -1.71
C VAL A 105 5.85 -8.18 -2.34
N TYR A 106 6.75 -8.92 -1.68
CA TYR A 106 8.07 -9.19 -2.23
C TYR A 106 7.98 -9.94 -3.56
N THR A 107 7.17 -11.00 -3.62
CA THR A 107 6.94 -11.77 -4.83
C THR A 107 6.35 -10.89 -5.94
N LEU A 108 5.35 -10.07 -5.64
CA LEU A 108 4.80 -9.11 -6.60
C LEU A 108 5.85 -8.13 -7.10
N GLY A 109 6.63 -7.53 -6.20
CA GLY A 109 7.72 -6.63 -6.56
C GLY A 109 8.71 -7.25 -7.53
N GLN A 110 9.07 -8.52 -7.33
CA GLN A 110 9.93 -9.25 -8.27
C GLN A 110 9.27 -9.43 -9.64
N TYR A 111 7.96 -9.72 -9.71
CA TYR A 111 7.25 -9.79 -10.99
C TYR A 111 7.29 -8.46 -11.75
N PHE A 112 7.07 -7.34 -11.06
CA PHE A 112 7.11 -6.00 -11.66
C PHE A 112 8.52 -5.60 -12.11
N LEU A 113 9.56 -5.99 -11.36
CA LEU A 113 10.95 -5.76 -11.75
C LEU A 113 11.40 -6.67 -12.90
N ALA A 114 10.96 -7.93 -12.92
CA ALA A 114 11.30 -8.90 -13.96
C ALA A 114 10.64 -8.55 -15.30
N THR A 115 9.40 -8.05 -15.27
CA THR A 115 8.68 -7.58 -16.48
C THR A 115 9.20 -6.21 -16.98
N GLY A 116 9.92 -5.46 -16.16
CA GLY A 116 10.57 -4.20 -16.55
C GLY A 116 11.70 -4.35 -17.58
N HIS A 117 12.15 -5.58 -17.89
CA HIS A 117 13.18 -5.81 -18.90
C HIS A 117 12.66 -5.76 -20.35
N GLU A 118 11.34 -5.83 -20.57
CA GLU A 118 10.76 -5.79 -21.92
C GLU A 118 10.40 -4.37 -22.40
N PHE A 119 10.44 -3.36 -21.52
CA PHE A 119 10.09 -1.97 -21.85
C PHE A 119 11.05 -0.92 -21.24
N ALA A 120 12.31 -1.29 -20.98
CA ALA A 120 13.31 -0.37 -20.44
C ALA A 120 13.78 0.65 -21.48
N THR A 121 13.08 1.77 -21.58
CA THR A 121 13.74 3.07 -21.83
C THR A 121 13.58 3.94 -20.58
N ASP A 122 14.70 4.01 -19.84
CA ASP A 122 15.14 5.13 -18.99
C ASP A 122 14.35 5.48 -17.70
N GLN A 123 14.59 4.76 -16.59
CA GLN A 123 14.55 5.33 -15.22
C GLN A 123 15.25 4.38 -14.21
N PRO A 124 16.10 4.87 -13.27
CA PRO A 124 16.99 4.00 -12.51
C PRO A 124 16.33 3.33 -11.29
N ALA A 125 16.68 2.04 -11.13
CA ALA A 125 16.23 1.08 -10.13
C ALA A 125 16.81 1.32 -8.71
N ALA A 126 16.52 2.48 -8.10
CA ALA A 126 17.09 2.83 -6.80
C ALA A 126 16.27 2.37 -5.56
N SER A 127 14.99 2.00 -5.70
CA SER A 127 14.09 1.98 -4.52
C SER A 127 13.94 0.63 -3.79
N MET A 128 14.46 -0.48 -4.32
CA MET A 128 14.20 -1.81 -3.72
C MET A 128 15.30 -2.37 -2.78
N GLN A 129 16.52 -1.82 -2.77
CA GLN A 129 17.62 -2.42 -1.99
C GLN A 129 17.63 -2.09 -0.49
N GLN A 130 16.81 -1.14 -0.02
CA GLN A 130 16.79 -0.75 1.41
C GLN A 130 15.99 -1.70 2.32
N TRP A 131 15.24 -2.68 1.76
CA TRP A 131 14.29 -3.50 2.53
C TRP A 131 14.86 -4.76 3.21
N GLN A 132 16.13 -5.07 3.01
CA GLN A 132 16.77 -6.25 3.64
C GLN A 132 17.38 -5.97 5.03
N ARG A 133 17.37 -4.71 5.49
CA ARG A 133 18.06 -4.29 6.73
C ARG A 133 17.11 -3.63 7.73
N SER A 134 16.11 -4.35 8.25
CA SER A 134 15.40 -4.00 9.50
C SER A 134 14.60 -5.17 10.04
#